data_AF-A0A399IF23-F1
#
_entry.id   AF-A0A399IF23-F1
#
_cell.length_a   1.000
_cell.length_b   1.000
_cell.length_c   1.000
_cell.angle_alpha   90.00
_cell.angle_beta   90.00
_cell.angle_gamma   90.00
#
_symmetry.space_group_name_H-M   'P 1'
#
loop_
_entity.id
_entity.type
_entity.pdbx_description
1 polymer ?
#
loop_
_entity_poly.entity_id
_entity_poly.type
_entity_poly.pdbx_seq_one_letter_code
_entity_poly.pdbx_strand_id
1 'polypeptide(L)'
;MMKQTVILIVGLLFLSGCTIATYKGGIEPIYPGVRSLGKSYETVDTLTPTFRWKSDAAPTCTYDFSIWDVGDTVPDGPYVFRLMRGPALYYKEALTKPEHTVELSLGPDSSYFWSVRLRCNGTVSPWATYDYNQWLGIAASEGKNWPFGFKTPNVDAK
;
A
#
# COMPACT_ATOMS: atom_id res chain seq x y z
N MET A 1 -58.21 2.61 24.99
CA MET A 1 -57.55 3.45 23.96
C MET A 1 -56.04 3.32 24.11
N MET A 2 -55.42 2.47 23.28
CA MET A 2 -54.03 2.04 23.43
C MET A 2 -53.18 2.79 22.38
N LYS A 3 -52.23 3.60 22.83
CA LYS A 3 -51.38 4.43 21.96
C LYS A 3 -50.41 3.53 21.20
N GLN A 4 -50.51 3.53 19.87
CA GLN A 4 -49.56 2.90 18.96
C GLN A 4 -48.16 3.49 19.20
N THR A 5 -47.25 2.66 19.69
CA THR A 5 -45.82 2.98 19.71
C THR A 5 -45.27 2.59 18.34
N VAL A 6 -45.22 3.56 17.42
CA VAL A 6 -44.52 3.41 16.14
C VAL A 6 -43.03 3.55 16.45
N ILE A 7 -42.35 2.41 16.63
CA ILE A 7 -40.87 2.38 16.66
C ILE A 7 -40.41 2.56 15.22
N LEU A 8 -39.99 3.78 14.91
CA LEU A 8 -39.41 4.17 13.63
C LEU A 8 -37.97 3.61 13.57
N ILE A 9 -37.83 2.33 13.21
CA ILE A 9 -36.53 1.72 12.84
C ILE A 9 -36.23 2.16 11.39
N VAL A 10 -35.82 3.41 11.22
CA VAL A 10 -35.30 3.93 9.96
C VAL A 10 -33.96 4.60 10.26
N GLY A 11 -32.90 4.10 9.65
CA GLY A 11 -31.67 4.88 9.48
C GLY A 11 -30.45 4.47 10.32
N LEU A 12 -30.13 3.18 10.40
CA LEU A 12 -28.77 2.76 10.78
C LEU A 12 -28.29 1.59 9.90
N LEU A 13 -28.49 1.72 8.59
CA LEU A 13 -27.77 0.90 7.61
C LEU A 13 -26.38 1.50 7.41
N PHE A 14 -25.43 0.98 8.17
CA PHE A 14 -24.06 0.70 7.74
C PHE A 14 -23.41 1.73 6.80
N LEU A 15 -22.98 2.86 7.38
CA LEU A 15 -21.86 3.65 6.86
C LEU A 15 -20.51 2.92 7.09
N SER A 16 -20.46 1.60 6.93
CA SER A 16 -19.21 0.86 6.88
C SER A 16 -18.64 1.06 5.48
N GLY A 17 -17.86 2.12 5.30
CA GLY A 17 -17.15 2.36 4.05
C GLY A 17 -16.33 1.12 3.68
N CYS A 18 -16.69 0.47 2.58
CA CYS A 18 -15.95 -0.68 2.08
C CYS A 18 -14.75 -0.17 1.30
N THR A 19 -13.55 -0.64 1.67
CA THR A 19 -12.35 -0.46 0.86
C THR A 19 -12.08 -1.73 0.11
N ILE A 20 -12.14 -1.66 -1.22
CA ILE A 20 -11.74 -2.78 -2.08
C ILE A 20 -10.40 -2.41 -2.69
N ALA A 21 -9.36 -3.18 -2.36
CA ALA A 21 -8.06 -3.12 -3.01
C ALA A 21 -7.91 -4.31 -3.95
N THR A 22 -7.47 -4.06 -5.19
CA THR A 22 -7.16 -5.11 -6.17
C THR A 22 -5.67 -5.07 -6.48
N TYR A 23 -4.95 -6.14 -6.16
CA TYR A 23 -3.52 -6.23 -6.40
C TYR A 23 -3.22 -6.64 -7.85
N LYS A 24 -2.35 -5.88 -8.50
CA LYS A 24 -1.82 -6.14 -9.85
C LYS A 24 -0.43 -6.72 -9.73
N GLY A 25 -0.05 -7.59 -10.69
CA GLY A 25 1.24 -8.27 -10.68
C GLY A 25 1.29 -9.55 -9.84
N GLY A 26 0.15 -9.99 -9.29
CA GLY A 26 0.02 -11.28 -8.59
C GLY A 26 0.73 -11.36 -7.24
N ILE A 27 1.12 -10.22 -6.68
CA ILE A 27 1.78 -10.13 -5.37
C ILE A 27 0.96 -9.19 -4.48
N GLU A 28 0.60 -9.70 -3.31
CA GLU A 28 -0.14 -8.96 -2.28
C GLU A 28 0.79 -8.61 -1.11
N PRO A 29 0.92 -7.34 -0.72
CA PRO A 29 1.75 -6.95 0.42
C PRO A 29 1.13 -7.43 1.74
N ILE A 30 1.96 -8.01 2.61
CA ILE A 30 1.59 -8.37 3.99
C ILE A 30 2.04 -7.26 4.94
N TYR A 31 3.27 -6.76 4.77
CA TYR A 31 3.83 -5.70 5.60
C TYR A 31 4.97 -4.96 4.88
N PRO A 32 5.02 -3.61 4.94
CA PRO A 32 3.93 -2.72 5.36
C PRO A 32 2.70 -2.86 4.45
N GLY A 33 1.51 -2.76 5.02
CA GLY A 33 0.25 -2.94 4.31
C GLY A 33 -0.10 -1.77 3.38
N VAL A 34 -1.23 -1.91 2.68
CA VAL A 34 -1.76 -0.83 1.84
C VAL A 34 -2.47 0.24 2.67
N ARG A 35 -2.32 1.49 2.23
CA ARG A 35 -3.03 2.64 2.81
C ARG A 35 -4.54 2.54 2.56
N SER A 36 -5.34 2.74 3.61
CA SER A 36 -6.79 3.00 3.53
C SER A 36 -7.07 4.51 3.61
N LEU A 37 -8.15 5.03 3.00
CA LEU A 37 -8.46 6.47 3.10
C LEU A 37 -8.61 6.89 4.56
N GLY A 38 -8.18 8.12 4.84
CA GLY A 38 -8.18 8.69 6.19
C GLY A 38 -7.04 8.20 7.08
N LYS A 39 -6.28 7.18 6.65
CA LYS A 39 -5.07 6.73 7.35
C LYS A 39 -3.81 7.25 6.66
N SER A 40 -2.80 7.56 7.46
CA SER A 40 -1.44 7.76 6.97
C SER A 40 -0.86 6.45 6.43
N TYR A 41 0.29 6.52 5.78
CA TYR A 41 1.08 5.32 5.53
C TYR A 41 1.38 4.60 6.85
N GLU A 42 1.47 3.27 6.78
CA GLU A 42 1.92 2.47 7.90
C GLU A 42 3.35 2.86 8.26
N THR A 43 3.57 3.11 9.55
CA THR A 43 4.90 3.44 10.08
C THR A 43 5.58 2.16 10.49
N VAL A 44 6.77 1.90 9.93
CA VAL A 44 7.59 0.74 10.31
C VAL A 44 8.35 1.00 11.61
N ASP A 45 8.81 -0.07 12.25
CA ASP A 45 9.44 0.02 13.57
C ASP A 45 10.92 0.44 13.52
N THR A 46 11.58 0.30 12.36
CA THR A 46 13.04 0.54 12.24
C THR A 46 13.39 1.26 10.93
N LEU A 47 14.61 1.79 10.86
CA LEU A 47 15.17 2.38 9.62
C LEU A 47 15.66 1.33 8.63
N THR A 48 15.69 0.05 9.02
CA THR A 48 16.04 -1.11 8.17
C THR A 48 14.90 -2.13 8.21
N PRO A 49 13.71 -1.76 7.71
CA PRO A 49 12.51 -2.58 7.90
C PRO A 49 12.58 -3.89 7.13
N THR A 50 11.85 -4.88 7.62
CA THR A 50 11.57 -6.14 6.92
C THR A 50 10.25 -6.02 6.18
N PHE A 51 10.26 -6.30 4.88
CA PHE A 51 9.08 -6.34 4.03
C PHE A 51 8.63 -7.79 3.85
N ARG A 52 7.32 -8.00 3.77
CA ARG A 52 6.70 -9.31 3.57
C ARG A 52 5.56 -9.20 2.58
N TRP A 53 5.41 -10.22 1.74
CA TRP A 53 4.31 -10.32 0.77
C TRP A 53 3.81 -11.75 0.69
N LYS A 54 2.56 -11.90 0.26
CA LYS A 54 2.00 -13.21 -0.06
C LYS A 54 2.64 -13.70 -1.35
N SER A 55 2.96 -14.99 -1.39
CA SER A 55 3.40 -15.63 -2.61
C SER A 55 2.66 -16.94 -2.84
N ASP A 56 2.11 -17.04 -4.05
CA ASP A 56 1.60 -18.27 -4.64
C ASP A 56 2.48 -18.69 -5.84
N ALA A 57 3.72 -18.19 -5.92
CA ALA A 57 4.62 -18.42 -7.04
C ALA A 57 5.24 -19.83 -7.04
N ALA A 58 5.58 -20.33 -8.22
CA ALA A 58 6.28 -21.61 -8.35
C ALA A 58 7.67 -21.56 -7.68
N PRO A 59 8.20 -22.69 -7.15
CA PRO A 59 9.50 -22.71 -6.46
C PRO A 59 10.71 -22.27 -7.30
N THR A 60 10.58 -22.29 -8.63
CA THR A 60 11.62 -21.83 -9.56
C THR A 60 11.62 -20.32 -9.79
N CYS A 61 10.61 -19.62 -9.28
CA CYS A 61 10.51 -18.17 -9.38
C CYS A 61 11.25 -17.49 -8.24
N THR A 62 11.77 -16.30 -8.55
CA THR A 62 12.40 -15.40 -7.58
C THR A 62 11.71 -14.04 -7.63
N TYR A 63 12.09 -13.14 -6.74
CA TYR A 63 11.55 -11.79 -6.66
C TYR A 63 12.63 -10.74 -6.86
N ASP A 64 12.28 -9.65 -7.54
CA ASP A 64 13.02 -8.41 -7.41
C ASP A 64 12.23 -7.48 -6.47
N PHE A 65 12.96 -6.77 -5.62
CA PHE A 65 12.43 -5.85 -4.61
C PHE A 65 13.04 -4.47 -4.81
N SER A 66 12.26 -3.41 -4.62
CA SER A 66 12.77 -2.05 -4.69
C SER A 66 12.06 -1.09 -3.75
N ILE A 67 12.82 -0.08 -3.31
CA ILE A 67 12.33 1.11 -2.60
C ILE A 67 12.67 2.34 -3.42
N TRP A 68 11.70 3.24 -3.52
CA TRP A 68 11.84 4.54 -4.15
C TRP A 68 11.56 5.64 -3.13
N ASP A 69 12.18 6.78 -3.38
CA ASP A 69 11.76 8.02 -2.74
C ASP A 69 10.33 8.40 -3.18
N VAL A 70 9.68 9.24 -2.38
CA VAL A 70 8.44 9.91 -2.79
C VAL A 70 8.86 11.16 -3.57
N GLY A 71 8.61 11.13 -4.88
CA GLY A 71 8.92 12.25 -5.77
C GLY A 71 7.87 13.35 -5.71
N ASP A 72 7.90 14.22 -6.71
CA ASP A 72 7.00 15.36 -6.79
C ASP A 72 5.52 14.96 -6.77
N THR A 73 4.71 15.84 -6.20
CA THR A 73 3.26 15.80 -6.34
C THR A 73 2.85 16.35 -7.69
N VAL A 74 2.14 15.55 -8.49
CA VAL A 74 1.55 16.03 -9.75
C VAL A 74 0.04 16.21 -9.59
N PRO A 75 -0.55 17.24 -10.21
CA PRO A 75 -2.01 17.37 -10.25
C PRO A 75 -2.65 16.13 -10.89
N ASP A 76 -3.68 15.59 -10.24
CA ASP A 76 -4.49 14.45 -10.67
C ASP A 76 -5.97 14.83 -10.65
N GLY A 77 -6.27 16.03 -11.16
CA GLY A 77 -7.57 16.67 -11.12
C GLY A 77 -7.55 18.03 -10.41
N PRO A 78 -8.69 18.74 -10.33
CA PRO A 78 -8.75 20.11 -9.81
C PRO A 78 -8.38 20.24 -8.33
N TYR A 79 -8.43 19.15 -7.56
CA TYR A 79 -8.20 19.14 -6.10
C TYR A 79 -7.44 17.92 -5.59
N VAL A 80 -6.86 17.12 -6.47
CA VAL A 80 -6.18 15.88 -6.10
C VAL A 80 -4.75 15.94 -6.60
N PHE A 81 -3.82 15.54 -5.75
CA PHE A 81 -2.42 15.41 -6.12
C PHE A 81 -2.02 13.94 -5.97
N ARG A 82 -1.31 13.44 -6.99
CA ARG A 82 -0.73 12.11 -6.95
C ARG A 82 0.74 12.22 -6.57
N LEU A 83 1.14 11.41 -5.61
CA LEU A 83 2.55 11.21 -5.28
C LEU A 83 3.19 10.34 -6.35
N MET A 84 4.25 10.83 -6.99
CA MET A 84 5.01 10.07 -7.97
C MET A 84 6.13 9.27 -7.31
N ARG A 85 6.52 8.14 -7.92
CA ARG A 85 7.76 7.47 -7.55
C ARG A 85 8.94 8.35 -7.93
N GLY A 86 9.77 8.68 -6.95
CA GLY A 86 11.07 9.32 -7.15
C GLY A 86 12.14 8.31 -7.57
N PRO A 87 13.43 8.68 -7.45
CA PRO A 87 14.55 7.79 -7.73
C PRO A 87 14.51 6.50 -6.89
N ALA A 88 15.02 5.41 -7.45
CA ALA A 88 15.21 4.17 -6.70
C ALA A 88 16.35 4.37 -5.69
N LEU A 89 16.07 4.07 -4.43
CA LEU A 89 17.02 4.16 -3.32
C LEU A 89 17.62 2.79 -2.98
N TYR A 90 16.83 1.73 -3.19
CA TYR A 90 17.24 0.37 -2.90
C TYR A 90 16.69 -0.58 -3.96
N TYR A 91 17.50 -1.57 -4.34
CA TYR A 91 17.11 -2.60 -5.28
C TYR A 91 17.83 -3.91 -4.97
N LYS A 92 17.09 -5.02 -4.97
CA LYS A 92 17.62 -6.36 -4.77
C LYS A 92 16.94 -7.32 -5.72
N GLU A 93 17.71 -8.15 -6.41
CA GLU A 93 17.21 -9.12 -7.39
C GLU A 93 17.28 -10.54 -6.89
N ALA A 94 16.54 -11.41 -7.56
CA ALA A 94 16.62 -12.86 -7.42
C ALA A 94 16.45 -13.36 -5.98
N LEU A 95 15.61 -12.68 -5.19
CA LEU A 95 15.24 -13.09 -3.85
C LEU A 95 14.44 -14.40 -3.92
N THR A 96 14.79 -15.37 -3.10
CA THR A 96 14.13 -16.69 -3.08
C THR A 96 12.99 -16.76 -2.05
N LYS A 97 12.97 -15.85 -1.08
CA LYS A 97 11.96 -15.80 -0.02
C LYS A 97 10.96 -14.67 -0.26
N PRO A 98 9.69 -14.84 0.18
CA PRO A 98 8.67 -13.80 0.10
C PRO A 98 8.79 -12.75 1.23
N GLU A 99 10.03 -12.46 1.62
CA GLU A 99 10.39 -11.49 2.65
C GLU A 99 11.77 -10.91 2.35
N HIS A 100 12.01 -9.68 2.77
CA HIS A 100 13.31 -9.04 2.62
C HIS A 100 13.55 -7.96 3.68
N THR A 101 14.70 -8.02 4.36
CA THR A 101 15.15 -6.96 5.27
C THR A 101 16.10 -6.05 4.53
N VAL A 102 15.81 -4.75 4.56
CA VAL A 102 16.63 -3.75 3.88
C VAL A 102 17.97 -3.59 4.59
N GLU A 103 19.05 -3.68 3.83
CA GLU A 103 20.43 -3.52 4.31
C GLU A 103 20.83 -2.03 4.45
N LEU A 104 20.15 -1.15 3.69
CA LEU A 104 20.32 0.30 3.74
C LEU A 104 19.48 0.90 4.88
N SER A 105 20.12 1.66 5.77
CA SER A 105 19.39 2.50 6.72
C SER A 105 18.71 3.65 5.99
N LEU A 106 17.38 3.70 6.06
CA LEU A 106 16.57 4.77 5.50
C LEU A 106 16.62 6.03 6.38
N GLY A 107 16.18 7.16 5.83
CA GLY A 107 16.05 8.41 6.58
C GLY A 107 14.92 8.32 7.61
N PRO A 108 15.05 8.95 8.79
CA PRO A 108 14.00 9.00 9.79
C PRO A 108 12.82 9.87 9.34
N ASP A 109 11.64 9.63 9.91
CA ASP A 109 10.40 10.40 9.69
C ASP A 109 10.02 10.63 8.21
N SER A 110 10.45 9.72 7.32
CA SER A 110 10.39 9.88 5.87
C SER A 110 9.40 8.90 5.25
N SER A 111 8.72 9.33 4.18
CA SER A 111 7.80 8.47 3.42
C SER A 111 8.50 7.90 2.20
N TYR A 112 8.20 6.65 1.87
CA TYR A 112 8.81 5.93 0.77
C TYR A 112 7.76 5.09 0.03
N PHE A 113 8.10 4.70 -1.20
CA PHE A 113 7.38 3.67 -1.93
C PHE A 113 8.18 2.39 -1.99
N TRP A 114 7.49 1.25 -1.97
CA TRP A 114 8.10 -0.05 -2.20
C TRP A 114 7.21 -0.90 -3.11
N SER A 115 7.83 -1.91 -3.72
CA SER A 115 7.15 -2.87 -4.57
C SER A 115 8.03 -4.09 -4.78
N VAL A 116 7.39 -5.16 -5.26
CA VAL A 116 8.00 -6.44 -5.60
C VAL A 116 7.53 -6.83 -6.98
N ARG A 117 8.36 -7.52 -7.74
CA ARG A 117 7.94 -8.18 -8.99
C ARG A 117 8.50 -9.59 -9.04
N LEU A 118 7.77 -10.45 -9.72
CA LEU A 118 8.14 -11.83 -9.95
C LEU A 118 9.11 -11.95 -11.13
N ARG A 119 10.08 -12.86 -11.00
CA ARG A 119 11.00 -13.30 -12.03
C ARG A 119 10.92 -14.82 -12.17
N CYS A 120 10.45 -15.29 -13.32
CA CYS A 120 10.30 -16.73 -13.59
C CYS A 120 10.81 -17.05 -15.00
N ASN A 121 11.63 -18.10 -15.14
CA ASN A 121 12.09 -18.61 -16.44
C ASN A 121 12.66 -17.51 -17.36
N GLY A 122 13.41 -16.55 -16.80
CA GLY A 122 13.98 -15.42 -17.54
C GLY A 122 13.03 -14.25 -17.80
N THR A 123 11.73 -14.39 -17.53
CA THR A 123 10.74 -13.31 -17.68
C THR A 123 10.57 -12.56 -16.37
N VAL A 124 10.53 -11.23 -16.46
CA VAL A 124 10.31 -10.33 -15.32
C VAL A 124 8.95 -9.65 -15.47
N SER A 125 8.10 -9.83 -14.47
CA SER A 125 6.77 -9.23 -14.43
C SER A 125 6.82 -7.71 -14.15
N PRO A 126 5.73 -6.97 -14.41
CA PRO A 126 5.59 -5.61 -13.90
C PRO A 126 5.68 -5.55 -12.38
N TRP A 127 6.07 -4.38 -11.86
CA TRP A 127 6.01 -4.08 -10.43
C TRP A 127 4.60 -4.25 -9.87
N ALA A 128 4.49 -4.89 -8.71
CA ALA A 128 3.24 -5.03 -8.02
C ALA A 128 2.70 -3.67 -7.59
N THR A 129 1.41 -3.46 -7.86
CA THR A 129 0.69 -2.24 -7.50
C THR A 129 -0.69 -2.63 -7.00
N TYR A 130 -1.46 -1.66 -6.52
CA TYR A 130 -2.87 -1.88 -6.25
C TYR A 130 -3.73 -0.80 -6.89
N ASP A 131 -4.94 -1.21 -7.27
CA ASP A 131 -6.05 -0.31 -7.52
C ASP A 131 -6.90 -0.27 -6.27
N TYR A 132 -7.52 0.87 -5.99
CA TYR A 132 -8.52 0.96 -4.92
C TYR A 132 -9.75 1.69 -5.40
N ASN A 133 -10.89 1.30 -4.84
CA ASN A 133 -12.11 2.07 -4.84
C ASN A 133 -12.65 2.08 -3.42
N GLN A 134 -12.99 3.27 -2.93
CA GLN A 134 -13.47 3.48 -1.58
C GLN A 134 -14.67 4.42 -1.59
N TRP A 135 -15.72 4.04 -0.88
CA TRP A 135 -16.93 4.82 -0.68
C TRP A 135 -17.06 5.23 0.79
N LEU A 136 -17.16 6.54 1.07
CA LEU A 136 -17.27 7.13 2.40
C LEU A 136 -18.63 7.79 2.64
N GLY A 137 -19.69 7.27 2.02
CA GLY A 137 -21.07 7.76 2.19
C GLY A 137 -21.37 9.03 1.40
N ILE A 138 -20.53 10.07 1.52
CA ILE A 138 -20.68 11.36 0.81
C ILE A 138 -19.57 11.63 -0.21
N ALA A 139 -18.53 10.79 -0.23
CA ALA A 139 -17.40 10.92 -1.14
C ALA A 139 -16.98 9.54 -1.65
N ALA A 140 -16.55 9.49 -2.90
CA ALA A 140 -15.85 8.36 -3.48
C ALA A 140 -14.39 8.74 -3.73
N SER A 141 -13.49 7.79 -3.60
CA SER A 141 -12.12 7.93 -4.06
C SER A 141 -11.70 6.65 -4.76
N GLU A 142 -11.06 6.81 -5.91
CA GLU A 142 -10.46 5.72 -6.66
C GLU A 142 -9.02 6.04 -7.00
N GLY A 143 -8.23 5.00 -7.21
CA GLY A 143 -6.85 5.12 -7.63
C GLY A 143 -6.43 3.88 -8.40
N LYS A 144 -5.58 4.07 -9.43
CA LYS A 144 -5.08 2.98 -10.27
C LYS A 144 -3.55 2.91 -10.27
N ASN A 145 -3.04 1.68 -10.27
CA ASN A 145 -1.61 1.37 -10.33
C ASN A 145 -0.80 2.12 -9.24
N TRP A 146 -1.32 2.14 -8.00
CA TRP A 146 -0.63 2.78 -6.89
C TRP A 146 0.49 1.88 -6.35
N PRO A 147 1.71 2.43 -6.14
CA PRO A 147 2.75 1.72 -5.40
C PRO A 147 2.37 1.58 -3.92
N PHE A 148 2.98 0.64 -3.23
CA PHE A 148 2.79 0.48 -1.78
C PHE A 148 3.62 1.53 -1.05
N GLY A 149 2.99 2.31 -0.16
CA GLY A 149 3.67 3.36 0.60
C GLY A 149 3.84 3.01 2.07
N PHE A 150 4.93 3.47 2.68
CA PHE A 150 5.21 3.31 4.11
C PHE A 150 5.94 4.55 4.63
N LYS A 151 6.02 4.67 5.97
CA LYS A 151 6.77 5.73 6.66
C LYS A 151 7.79 5.12 7.63
N THR A 152 8.97 5.72 7.76
CA THR A 152 9.97 5.36 8.78
C THR A 152 9.69 6.05 10.13
N PRO A 153 10.18 5.49 11.25
CA PRO A 153 9.94 6.06 12.57
C PRO A 153 10.64 7.41 12.73
N ASN A 154 10.05 8.27 13.58
CA ASN A 154 10.74 9.45 14.09
C ASN A 154 11.62 9.03 15.27
N VAL A 155 12.94 9.11 15.11
CA VAL A 155 13.92 8.68 16.13
C VAL A 155 14.07 9.68 17.28
N ASP A 156 13.52 10.88 17.14
CA ASP A 156 13.57 11.95 18.15
C ASP A 156 12.27 12.06 18.98
N ALA A 157 11.22 11.33 18.60
CA ALA A 157 9.96 11.29 19.33
C ALA A 157 10.10 10.40 20.60
N LYS A 158 10.40 11.04 21.74
CA LYS A 158 10.34 10.44 23.08
C LYS A 158 9.06 10.80 23.81
#